data_AF-A0A2V3J4S5-F1
#
_entry.id   AF-A0A2V3J4S5-F1
#
_cell.length_a   1.000
_cell.length_b   1.000
_cell.length_c   1.000
_cell.angle_alpha   90.00
_cell.angle_beta   90.00
_cell.angle_gamma   90.00
#
_symmetry.space_group_name_H-M   'P 1'
#
loop_
_entity.id
_entity.type
_entity.pdbx_description
1 polymer ?
#
loop_
_entity_poly.entity_id
_entity_poly.type
_entity_poly.pdbx_seq_one_letter_code
_entity_poly.pdbx_strand_id
1 'polypeptide(L)'
;MISKESMNNFVQARESTYGGVRRVGSLVGKLGETGGIIVLGDAAHSFPPDLGQGVNAVFEDVAVLAHVMDTSGNHASMKEIIEAYEAQRAADVDALMRIQTLGVSMSAGRTSVLGRLGLLNKLVRLVLSKILRGWIYPNISEMVVEDISYSEIMRRADVTTFRLSIAAVITGSIPLLVYLLQ
;
A
#
# COMPACT_ATOMS: atom_id res chain seq x y z
N MET A 1 -3.00 1.33 -34.15
CA MET A 1 -1.64 0.73 -34.18
C MET A 1 -0.64 1.82 -33.84
N ILE A 2 0.26 1.59 -32.87
CA ILE A 2 1.29 2.57 -32.48
C ILE A 2 2.35 2.62 -33.59
N SER A 3 2.84 3.81 -33.98
CA SER A 3 3.83 3.95 -35.04
C SER A 3 5.21 3.45 -34.58
N LYS A 4 6.06 3.01 -35.52
CA LYS A 4 7.44 2.61 -35.22
C LYS A 4 8.24 3.75 -34.56
N GLU A 5 7.95 4.97 -34.94
CA GLU A 5 8.56 6.18 -34.38
C GLU A 5 8.14 6.40 -32.92
N SER A 6 6.84 6.31 -32.62
CA SER A 6 6.32 6.40 -31.25
C SER A 6 6.88 5.29 -30.36
N MET A 7 7.04 4.08 -30.91
CA MET A 7 7.66 2.96 -30.20
C MET A 7 9.13 3.25 -29.86
N ASN A 8 9.92 3.73 -30.84
CA ASN A 8 11.32 4.08 -30.62
C ASN A 8 11.47 5.21 -29.60
N ASN A 9 10.62 6.24 -29.69
CA ASN A 9 10.63 7.36 -28.75
C ASN A 9 10.30 6.90 -27.32
N PHE A 10 9.37 5.96 -27.17
CA PHE A 10 9.04 5.39 -25.86
C PHE A 10 10.20 4.58 -25.27
N VAL A 11 10.85 3.74 -26.08
CA VAL A 11 12.01 2.94 -25.62
C VAL A 11 13.21 3.82 -25.24
N GLN A 12 13.38 4.95 -25.91
CA GLN A 12 14.47 5.89 -25.63
C GLN A 12 14.13 6.94 -24.57
N ALA A 13 12.87 6.98 -24.10
CA ALA A 13 12.47 7.90 -23.05
C ALA A 13 13.28 7.61 -21.78
N ARG A 14 13.88 8.65 -21.20
CA ARG A 14 14.52 8.53 -19.88
C ARG A 14 13.47 8.17 -18.85
N GLU A 15 13.83 7.30 -17.91
CA GLU A 15 13.03 7.05 -16.71
C GLU A 15 12.77 8.39 -16.01
N SER A 16 11.50 8.69 -15.77
CA SER A 16 11.15 9.85 -14.95
C SER A 16 11.63 9.60 -13.53
N THR A 17 12.30 10.58 -12.92
CA THR A 17 12.60 10.54 -11.49
C THR A 17 11.29 10.66 -10.71
N TYR A 18 10.82 9.56 -10.16
CA TYR A 18 9.69 9.57 -9.25
C TYR A 18 10.12 10.17 -7.91
N GLY A 19 9.27 11.01 -7.33
CA GLY A 19 9.45 11.46 -5.96
C GLY A 19 9.29 10.29 -4.98
N GLY A 20 9.75 10.47 -3.75
CA GLY A 20 9.43 9.53 -2.68
C GLY A 20 7.92 9.46 -2.39
N VAL A 21 7.55 8.52 -1.53
CA VAL A 21 6.17 8.36 -1.03
C VAL A 21 5.71 9.65 -0.33
N ARG A 22 4.57 10.20 -0.73
CA ARG A 22 3.96 11.40 -0.16
C ARG A 22 2.46 11.23 -0.05
N ARG A 23 1.86 11.81 0.99
CA ARG A 23 0.41 11.98 1.10
C ARG A 23 0.04 13.32 1.70
N VAL A 24 -1.17 13.78 1.43
CA VAL A 24 -1.79 14.89 2.16
C VAL A 24 -2.11 14.49 3.60
N GLY A 25 -2.10 15.45 4.51
CA GLY A 25 -2.40 15.18 5.93
C GLY A 25 -3.86 14.85 6.20
N SER A 26 -4.77 15.31 5.34
CA SER A 26 -6.20 15.02 5.37
C SER A 26 -6.71 14.86 3.95
N LEU A 27 -7.59 13.89 3.72
CA LEU A 27 -8.17 13.62 2.41
C LEU A 27 -9.28 14.60 2.06
N VAL A 28 -9.73 15.42 3.02
CA VAL A 28 -10.85 16.34 2.85
C VAL A 28 -10.53 17.73 3.41
N GLY A 29 -11.24 18.72 2.90
CA GLY A 29 -11.20 20.09 3.40
C GLY A 29 -12.62 20.61 3.58
N LYS A 30 -12.89 21.29 4.70
CA LYS A 30 -14.21 21.91 4.94
C LYS A 30 -14.22 23.32 4.35
N LEU A 31 -15.27 23.67 3.63
CA LEU A 31 -15.49 25.01 3.07
C LEU A 31 -16.81 25.58 3.58
N GLY A 32 -16.78 26.17 4.78
CA GLY A 32 -17.99 26.66 5.46
C GLY A 32 -18.89 25.53 5.96
N GLU A 33 -20.18 25.81 6.12
CA GLU A 33 -21.17 24.83 6.61
C GLU A 33 -21.77 23.94 5.51
N THR A 34 -21.74 24.40 4.26
CA THR A 34 -22.45 23.75 3.15
C THR A 34 -21.53 23.10 2.11
N GLY A 35 -20.22 23.35 2.18
CA GLY A 35 -19.26 22.93 1.15
C GLY A 35 -18.07 22.15 1.71
N GLY A 36 -17.44 21.39 0.83
CA GLY A 36 -16.24 20.62 1.13
C GLY A 36 -15.41 20.32 -0.11
N ILE A 37 -14.18 19.91 0.12
CA ILE A 37 -13.20 19.45 -0.86
C ILE A 37 -12.87 18.01 -0.51
N ILE A 38 -12.78 17.15 -1.53
CA ILE A 38 -12.24 15.80 -1.41
C ILE A 38 -11.03 15.72 -2.34
N VAL A 39 -9.93 15.14 -1.85
CA VAL A 39 -8.71 14.90 -2.61
C VAL A 39 -8.55 13.39 -2.83
N LEU A 40 -8.33 12.99 -4.08
CA LEU A 40 -8.23 11.59 -4.50
C LEU A 40 -6.97 11.34 -5.33
N GLY A 41 -6.55 10.08 -5.42
CA GLY A 41 -5.47 9.62 -6.29
C GLY A 41 -4.13 10.30 -6.00
N ASP A 42 -3.33 10.54 -7.04
CA ASP A 42 -1.99 11.15 -6.92
C ASP A 42 -1.97 12.51 -6.20
N ALA A 43 -3.08 13.25 -6.21
CA ALA A 43 -3.20 14.50 -5.46
C ALA A 43 -3.28 14.26 -3.94
N ALA A 44 -3.87 13.13 -3.52
CA ALA A 44 -3.97 12.71 -2.14
C ALA A 44 -2.76 11.89 -1.69
N HIS A 45 -2.27 11.00 -2.54
CA HIS A 45 -1.20 10.07 -2.23
C HIS A 45 -0.42 9.70 -3.50
N SER A 46 0.87 10.00 -3.51
CA SER A 46 1.76 9.80 -4.65
C SER A 46 2.97 9.00 -4.22
N PHE A 47 3.31 7.98 -5.00
CA PHE A 47 4.40 7.06 -4.70
C PHE A 47 4.99 6.45 -5.98
N PRO A 48 6.24 5.95 -5.92
CA PRO A 48 6.85 5.22 -7.02
C PRO A 48 6.05 3.99 -7.49
N PRO A 49 6.18 3.56 -8.76
CA PRO A 49 5.36 2.50 -9.35
C PRO A 49 5.78 1.06 -8.96
N ASP A 50 6.63 0.88 -7.94
CA ASP A 50 7.27 -0.40 -7.58
C ASP A 50 6.32 -1.59 -7.44
N LEU A 51 5.14 -1.37 -6.86
CA LEU A 51 4.13 -2.43 -6.64
C LEU A 51 2.95 -2.36 -7.63
N GLY A 52 2.98 -1.44 -8.59
CA GLY A 52 1.94 -1.30 -9.61
C GLY A 52 0.54 -0.90 -9.09
N GLN A 53 0.45 -0.33 -7.88
CA GLN A 53 -0.85 -0.05 -7.23
C GLN A 53 -1.40 1.36 -7.43
N GLY A 54 -0.69 2.25 -8.15
CA GLY A 54 -1.13 3.66 -8.29
C GLY A 54 -2.56 3.78 -8.82
N VAL A 55 -2.85 3.17 -9.97
CA VAL A 55 -4.19 3.18 -10.58
C VAL A 55 -5.22 2.44 -9.73
N ASN A 56 -4.85 1.29 -9.15
CA ASN A 56 -5.75 0.51 -8.30
C ASN A 56 -6.18 1.32 -7.07
N ALA A 57 -5.25 2.02 -6.41
CA ALA A 57 -5.54 2.87 -5.27
C ALA A 57 -6.47 4.03 -5.63
N VAL A 58 -6.29 4.64 -6.81
CA VAL A 58 -7.19 5.70 -7.32
C VAL A 58 -8.60 5.15 -7.55
N PHE A 59 -8.75 3.95 -8.12
CA PHE A 59 -10.06 3.35 -8.31
C PHE A 59 -10.74 3.01 -6.99
N GLU A 60 -9.98 2.53 -6.01
CA GLU A 60 -10.53 2.25 -4.69
C GLU A 60 -10.97 3.54 -3.97
N ASP A 61 -10.23 4.65 -4.12
CA ASP A 61 -10.67 5.97 -3.62
C ASP A 61 -12.05 6.36 -4.18
N VAL A 62 -12.22 6.25 -5.51
CA VAL A 62 -13.48 6.57 -6.18
C VAL A 62 -14.60 5.61 -5.77
N ALA A 63 -14.29 4.32 -5.63
CA ALA A 63 -15.26 3.32 -5.21
C ALA A 63 -15.76 3.55 -3.77
N VAL A 64 -14.86 3.87 -2.83
CA VAL A 64 -15.23 4.21 -1.44
C VAL A 64 -16.04 5.49 -1.41
N LEU A 65 -15.65 6.52 -2.17
CA LEU A 65 -16.44 7.76 -2.25
C LEU A 65 -17.84 7.50 -2.80
N ALA A 66 -17.97 6.75 -3.89
CA ALA A 66 -19.27 6.38 -4.46
C ALA A 66 -20.12 5.60 -3.45
N HIS A 67 -19.53 4.62 -2.76
CA HIS A 67 -20.22 3.85 -1.71
C HIS A 67 -20.74 4.74 -0.58
N VAL A 68 -19.92 5.69 -0.10
CA VAL A 68 -20.33 6.65 0.94
C VAL A 68 -21.49 7.51 0.45
N MET A 69 -21.43 8.03 -0.77
CA MET A 69 -22.51 8.84 -1.34
C MET A 69 -23.81 8.04 -1.48
N ASP A 70 -23.74 6.80 -1.97
CA ASP A 70 -24.90 5.93 -2.15
C ASP A 70 -25.56 5.53 -0.82
N THR A 71 -24.74 5.25 0.21
CA THR A 71 -25.23 4.84 1.54
C THR A 71 -25.74 6.01 2.39
N SER A 72 -25.23 7.21 2.16
CA SER A 72 -25.65 8.41 2.91
C SER A 72 -27.05 8.90 2.50
N GLY A 73 -27.47 8.60 1.27
CA GLY A 73 -28.79 8.95 0.74
C GLY A 73 -28.97 10.46 0.49
N ASN A 74 -30.11 10.84 -0.10
CA ASN A 74 -30.33 12.18 -0.66
C ASN A 74 -30.43 13.32 0.38
N HIS A 75 -30.48 13.02 1.68
CA HIS A 75 -30.65 14.01 2.75
C HIS A 75 -29.36 14.27 3.53
N ALA A 76 -28.30 13.50 3.28
CA ALA A 76 -27.03 13.73 3.95
C ALA A 76 -26.42 15.07 3.52
N SER A 77 -25.92 15.80 4.50
CA SER A 77 -25.15 17.01 4.26
C SER A 77 -23.82 16.65 3.59
N MET A 78 -23.28 17.60 2.81
CA MET A 78 -21.95 17.45 2.22
C MET A 78 -20.88 17.17 3.29
N LYS A 79 -21.04 17.78 4.48
CA LYS A 79 -20.15 17.58 5.61
C LYS A 79 -20.12 16.11 6.08
N GLU A 80 -21.29 15.47 6.19
CA GLU A 80 -21.37 14.06 6.59
C GLU A 80 -20.71 13.16 5.55
N ILE A 81 -20.91 13.43 4.26
CA ILE A 81 -20.31 12.66 3.17
C ILE A 81 -18.77 12.76 3.20
N ILE A 82 -18.20 13.96 3.30
CA ILE A 82 -16.74 14.12 3.31
C ILE A 82 -16.11 13.51 4.58
N GLU A 83 -16.74 13.64 5.74
CA GLU A 83 -16.24 13.07 7.00
C GLU A 83 -16.32 11.54 6.97
N ALA A 84 -17.40 10.97 6.42
CA ALA A 84 -17.54 9.53 6.24
C ALA A 84 -16.53 8.96 5.25
N TYR A 85 -16.26 9.66 4.15
CA TYR A 85 -15.22 9.26 3.19
C TYR A 85 -13.84 9.22 3.84
N GLU A 86 -13.43 10.28 4.54
CA GLU A 86 -12.14 10.31 5.20
C GLU A 86 -12.04 9.21 6.28
N ALA A 87 -13.09 9.02 7.08
CA ALA A 87 -13.12 8.00 8.12
C ALA A 87 -12.97 6.58 7.57
N GLN A 88 -13.52 6.30 6.39
CA GLN A 88 -13.38 4.99 5.74
C GLN A 88 -12.03 4.84 5.04
N ARG A 89 -11.51 5.91 4.40
CA ARG A 89 -10.38 5.78 3.47
C ARG A 89 -9.01 6.11 4.07
N ALA A 90 -8.92 6.96 5.09
CA ALA A 90 -7.64 7.46 5.60
C ALA A 90 -6.69 6.35 6.07
N ALA A 91 -7.21 5.35 6.78
CA ALA A 91 -6.41 4.24 7.30
C ALA A 91 -5.84 3.35 6.18
N ASP A 92 -6.59 3.14 5.10
CA ASP A 92 -6.10 2.40 3.93
C ASP A 92 -5.04 3.18 3.16
N VAL A 93 -5.23 4.50 3.00
CA VAL A 93 -4.20 5.36 2.38
C VAL A 93 -2.91 5.34 3.22
N ASP A 94 -3.01 5.39 4.55
CA ASP A 94 -1.86 5.26 5.45
C ASP A 94 -1.14 3.92 5.29
N ALA A 95 -1.90 2.82 5.27
CA ALA A 95 -1.37 1.50 5.05
C ALA A 95 -0.72 1.33 3.67
N LEU A 96 -1.33 1.91 2.63
CA LEU A 96 -0.79 1.95 1.28
C LEU A 96 0.56 2.66 1.25
N MET A 97 0.71 3.82 1.90
CA MET A 97 2.00 4.54 1.96
C MET A 97 3.09 3.69 2.61
N ARG A 98 2.75 2.96 3.68
CA ARG A 98 3.68 2.05 4.35
C ARG A 98 4.05 0.86 3.45
N ILE A 99 3.08 0.25 2.78
CA ILE A 99 3.29 -0.82 1.80
C ILE A 99 4.23 -0.38 0.68
N GLN A 100 4.03 0.82 0.12
CA GLN A 100 4.89 1.34 -0.94
C GLN A 100 6.30 1.65 -0.46
N THR A 101 6.44 2.18 0.75
CA THR A 101 7.75 2.42 1.37
C THR A 101 8.54 1.11 1.52
N LEU A 102 7.87 0.04 1.93
CA LEU A 102 8.46 -1.31 2.00
C LEU A 102 8.81 -1.84 0.59
N GLY A 103 7.94 -1.63 -0.40
CA GLY A 103 8.16 -2.03 -1.79
C GLY A 103 9.39 -1.37 -2.42
N VAL A 104 9.53 -0.05 -2.27
CA VAL A 104 10.68 0.73 -2.77
C VAL A 104 12.01 0.20 -2.19
N SER A 105 12.02 -0.11 -0.88
CA SER A 105 13.20 -0.69 -0.22
C SER A 105 13.60 -2.05 -0.83
N MET A 106 12.61 -2.87 -1.20
CA MET A 106 12.86 -4.18 -1.83
C MET A 106 13.40 -4.07 -3.26
N SER A 107 12.98 -3.07 -4.02
CA SER A 107 13.41 -2.86 -5.42
C SER A 107 14.81 -2.24 -5.53
N ALA A 108 15.16 -1.33 -4.62
CA ALA A 108 16.37 -0.51 -4.72
C ALA A 108 17.70 -1.26 -4.42
N GLY A 109 17.65 -2.52 -3.95
CA GLY A 109 18.81 -3.16 -3.29
C GLY A 109 19.23 -4.53 -3.81
N ARG A 110 18.89 -4.95 -5.03
CA ARG A 110 19.06 -6.35 -5.51
C ARG A 110 20.49 -6.93 -5.43
N THR A 111 21.54 -6.10 -5.38
CA THR A 111 22.94 -6.54 -5.31
C THR A 111 23.56 -6.49 -3.91
N SER A 112 22.89 -5.89 -2.93
CA SER A 112 23.41 -5.73 -1.57
C SER A 112 23.05 -6.93 -0.68
N VAL A 113 23.79 -7.09 0.43
CA VAL A 113 23.48 -8.10 1.47
C VAL A 113 22.05 -7.93 1.96
N LEU A 114 21.57 -6.69 2.09
CA LEU A 114 20.20 -6.36 2.48
C LEU A 114 19.16 -6.87 1.47
N GLY A 115 19.42 -6.76 0.17
CA GLY A 115 18.52 -7.31 -0.85
C GLY A 115 18.41 -8.84 -0.81
N ARG A 116 19.54 -9.53 -0.58
CA ARG A 116 19.57 -11.00 -0.45
C ARG A 116 18.79 -11.49 0.77
N LEU A 117 18.94 -10.81 1.91
CA LEU A 117 18.18 -11.11 3.11
C LEU A 117 16.69 -10.82 2.92
N GLY A 118 16.33 -9.79 2.15
CA GLY A 118 14.93 -9.45 1.85
C GLY A 118 14.26 -10.53 0.99
N LEU A 119 14.99 -11.05 0.01
CA LEU A 119 14.56 -12.21 -0.78
C LEU A 119 14.39 -13.45 0.10
N LEU A 120 15.33 -13.71 1.01
CA LEU A 120 15.23 -14.82 1.96
C LEU A 120 13.98 -14.68 2.86
N ASN A 121 13.74 -13.50 3.43
CA ASN A 121 12.55 -13.22 4.24
C ASN A 121 11.27 -13.47 3.43
N LYS A 122 11.23 -13.01 2.17
CA LYS A 122 10.11 -13.27 1.26
C LYS A 122 9.90 -14.78 1.04
N LEU A 123 10.96 -15.53 0.78
CA LEU A 123 10.89 -16.99 0.60
C LEU A 123 10.45 -17.71 1.88
N VAL A 124 10.98 -17.34 3.04
CA VAL A 124 10.58 -17.90 4.33
C VAL A 124 9.09 -17.67 4.57
N ARG A 125 8.60 -16.44 4.39
CA ARG A 125 7.18 -16.12 4.54
C ARG A 125 6.30 -16.89 3.57
N LEU A 126 6.74 -17.04 2.31
CA LEU A 126 6.03 -17.82 1.29
C LEU A 126 5.91 -19.31 1.68
N VAL A 127 7.00 -19.91 2.16
CA VAL A 127 7.00 -21.32 2.56
C VAL A 127 6.18 -21.51 3.83
N LEU A 128 6.38 -20.66 4.84
CA LEU A 128 5.67 -20.75 6.11
C LEU A 128 4.17 -20.46 5.97
N SER A 129 3.75 -19.54 5.10
CA SER A 129 2.32 -19.29 4.87
C SER A 129 1.62 -20.51 4.25
N LYS A 130 2.32 -21.28 3.43
CA LYS A 130 1.79 -22.51 2.81
C LYS A 130 1.73 -23.69 3.77
N ILE A 131 2.68 -23.80 4.71
CA ILE A 131 2.77 -24.88 5.70
C ILE A 131 1.91 -24.59 6.93
N LEU A 132 2.05 -23.39 7.51
CA LEU A 132 1.37 -22.94 8.72
C LEU A 132 0.17 -22.04 8.38
N ARG A 133 -0.72 -22.55 7.52
CA ARG A 133 -1.91 -21.82 7.07
C ARG A 133 -2.76 -21.36 8.26
N GLY A 134 -3.20 -20.10 8.23
CA GLY A 134 -3.95 -19.46 9.33
C GLY A 134 -3.09 -18.87 10.45
N TRP A 135 -1.83 -19.31 10.57
CA TRP A 135 -0.87 -18.78 11.55
C TRP A 135 0.12 -17.80 10.93
N ILE A 136 0.48 -17.97 9.66
CA ILE A 136 1.38 -17.07 8.94
C ILE A 136 0.67 -16.59 7.68
N TYR A 137 0.65 -15.28 7.47
CA TYR A 137 0.08 -14.71 6.26
C TYR A 137 1.14 -14.62 5.15
N PRO A 138 0.71 -14.64 3.87
CA PRO A 138 1.59 -14.40 2.73
C PRO A 138 2.35 -13.07 2.82
N ASN A 139 3.36 -12.90 1.97
CA ASN A 139 4.04 -11.61 1.85
C ASN A 139 3.10 -10.55 1.23
N ILE A 140 3.36 -9.27 1.51
CA ILE A 140 2.59 -8.13 0.98
C ILE A 140 2.42 -8.23 -0.54
N SER A 141 3.46 -8.61 -1.29
CA SER A 141 3.38 -8.73 -2.76
C SER A 141 2.39 -9.79 -3.27
N GLU A 142 2.05 -10.79 -2.45
CA GLU A 142 0.98 -11.75 -2.78
C GLU A 142 -0.38 -11.27 -2.29
N MET A 143 -0.43 -10.55 -1.18
CA MET A 143 -1.70 -10.04 -0.64
C MET A 143 -2.26 -8.84 -1.41
N VAL A 144 -1.40 -8.05 -2.06
CA VAL A 144 -1.80 -6.82 -2.77
C VAL A 144 -2.55 -7.08 -4.08
N VAL A 145 -2.59 -8.33 -4.55
CA VAL A 145 -3.39 -8.74 -5.71
C VAL A 145 -4.76 -9.31 -5.32
N GLU A 146 -4.99 -9.48 -4.02
CA GLU A 146 -6.25 -9.99 -3.47
C GLU A 146 -7.23 -8.84 -3.23
N ASP A 147 -8.52 -9.14 -3.23
CA ASP A 147 -9.60 -8.19 -2.94
C ASP A 147 -9.75 -7.97 -1.42
N ILE A 148 -8.74 -7.35 -0.81
CA ILE A 148 -8.71 -6.96 0.60
C ILE A 148 -8.13 -5.55 0.74
N SER A 149 -8.58 -4.81 1.77
CA SER A 149 -8.14 -3.44 2.00
C SER A 149 -6.65 -3.37 2.36
N TYR A 150 -5.99 -2.25 2.02
CA TYR A 150 -4.58 -2.03 2.35
C TYR A 150 -4.30 -2.08 3.85
N SER A 151 -5.21 -1.57 4.69
CA SER A 151 -5.10 -1.66 6.16
C SER A 151 -5.11 -3.10 6.64
N GLU A 152 -5.93 -3.98 6.05
CA GLU A 152 -5.96 -5.40 6.38
C GLU A 152 -4.70 -6.12 5.90
N ILE A 153 -4.18 -5.80 4.71
CA ILE A 153 -2.88 -6.29 4.21
C ILE A 153 -1.79 -5.96 5.24
N MET A 154 -1.75 -4.70 5.68
CA MET A 154 -0.71 -4.25 6.61
C MET A 154 -0.86 -4.90 7.98
N ARG A 155 -2.09 -5.03 8.49
CA ARG A 155 -2.37 -5.74 9.74
C ARG A 155 -1.91 -7.20 9.69
N ARG A 156 -2.19 -7.92 8.61
CA ARG A 156 -1.76 -9.32 8.42
C ARG A 156 -0.24 -9.45 8.35
N ALA A 157 0.43 -8.52 7.66
CA ALA A 157 1.87 -8.48 7.59
C ALA A 157 2.49 -8.22 8.97
N ASP A 158 1.95 -7.28 9.74
CA ASP A 158 2.41 -6.96 11.11
C ASP A 158 2.22 -8.13 12.07
N VAL A 159 1.05 -8.77 12.04
CA VAL A 159 0.79 -9.99 12.84
C VAL A 159 1.78 -11.10 12.50
N THR A 160 2.09 -11.27 11.22
CA THR A 160 3.07 -12.27 10.78
C THR A 160 4.47 -11.92 11.27
N THR A 161 4.88 -10.66 11.11
CA THR A 161 6.17 -10.16 11.61
C THR A 161 6.29 -10.39 13.11
N PHE A 162 5.27 -10.02 13.88
CA PHE A 162 5.23 -10.22 15.32
C PHE A 162 5.39 -11.70 15.72
N ARG A 163 4.65 -12.60 15.06
CA ARG A 163 4.73 -14.05 15.31
C ARG A 163 6.12 -14.61 15.00
N LEU A 164 6.71 -14.21 13.87
CA LEU A 164 8.06 -14.64 13.50
C LEU A 164 9.11 -14.08 14.47
N SER A 165 8.95 -12.84 14.92
CA SER A 165 9.81 -12.24 15.94
C SER A 165 9.77 -13.02 17.25
N ILE A 166 8.58 -13.39 17.75
CA ILE A 166 8.44 -14.24 18.95
C ILE A 166 9.14 -15.60 18.74
N ALA A 167 8.90 -16.25 17.61
CA ALA A 167 9.51 -17.54 17.31
C ALA A 167 11.05 -17.44 17.26
N ALA A 168 11.59 -16.35 16.71
CA ALA A 168 13.02 -16.09 16.68
C ALA A 168 13.59 -15.87 18.09
N VAL A 169 12.87 -15.22 19.01
CA VAL A 169 13.30 -15.07 20.42
C VAL A 169 13.37 -16.43 21.08
N ILE A 170 12.30 -17.22 20.98
CA ILE A 170 12.17 -18.54 21.63
C ILE A 170 13.24 -19.51 21.15
N THR A 171 13.57 -19.48 19.86
CA THR A 171 14.59 -20.37 19.26
C THR A 171 16.02 -19.87 19.44
N GLY A 172 16.24 -18.71 20.07
CA GLY A 172 17.58 -18.11 20.23
C GLY A 172 18.16 -17.52 18.93
N SER A 173 17.33 -17.33 17.90
CA SER A 173 17.71 -16.83 16.58
C SER A 173 17.68 -15.29 16.50
N ILE A 174 18.25 -14.59 17.49
CA ILE A 174 18.19 -13.12 17.66
C ILE A 174 18.67 -12.30 16.44
N PRO A 175 19.65 -12.74 15.61
CA PRO A 175 20.01 -12.02 14.40
C PRO A 175 18.85 -11.90 13.38
N LEU A 176 17.89 -12.84 13.41
CA LEU A 176 16.70 -12.82 12.55
C LEU A 176 15.68 -11.76 13.00
N LEU A 177 15.61 -11.45 14.29
CA LEU A 177 14.65 -10.49 14.87
C LEU A 177 14.90 -9.05 14.44
N VAL A 178 16.15 -8.60 14.49
CA VAL A 178 16.53 -7.23 14.12
C VAL A 178 16.26 -6.96 12.64
N TYR A 179 16.28 -8.02 11.82
CA TYR A 179 16.05 -7.93 10.38
C TYR A 179 14.57 -8.09 9.97
N LEU A 180 13.77 -8.86 10.72
CA LEU A 180 12.33 -9.00 10.46
C LEU A 180 11.51 -7.75 10.82
N LEU A 181 12.07 -6.88 11.66
CA LEU A 181 11.47 -5.62 12.13
C LEU A 181 11.72 -4.41 11.21
N GLN A 182 12.53 -4.57 10.15
CA GLN A 182 12.70 -3.59 9.08
C GLN A 182 11.70 -3.86 7.95
#